data_AF-A0A1N7KEP2-F1
#
_entry.id   AF-A0A1N7KEP2-F1
#
_cell.length_a   1.000
_cell.length_b   1.000
_cell.length_c   1.000
_cell.angle_alpha   90.00
_cell.angle_beta   90.00
_cell.angle_gamma   90.00
#
_symmetry.space_group_name_H-M   'P 1'
#
loop_
_entity.id
_entity.type
_entity.pdbx_description
1 polymer ?
#
loop_
_entity_poly.entity_id
_entity_poly.type
_entity_poly.pdbx_seq_one_letter_code
_entity_poly.pdbx_strand_id
1 'polypeptide(L)'
;MKEEDKKRTIKEVKFKEEFEEIGALFNQGSIKSLSRLHEIKPTNLSKELNMGYYTFLDKLSNPEKLSIEEIIKLSIVVGTDYRRILEVICVEIKSKFGL
;
A
#
# COMPACT_ATOMS: atom_id res chain seq x y z
N MET A 1 -13.85 -7.46 25.82
CA MET A 1 -13.22 -7.74 24.52
C MET A 1 -13.89 -6.83 23.51
N LYS A 2 -13.20 -5.80 23.00
CA LYS A 2 -13.79 -4.81 22.07
C LYS A 2 -13.96 -5.46 20.70
N GLU A 3 -15.08 -5.22 20.04
CA GLU A 3 -15.49 -5.76 18.73
C GLU A 3 -14.64 -5.30 17.51
N GLU A 4 -13.47 -4.70 17.71
CA GLU A 4 -12.89 -3.80 16.70
C GLU A 4 -11.90 -4.42 15.69
N ASP A 5 -11.50 -5.68 15.82
CA ASP A 5 -10.54 -6.32 14.88
C ASP A 5 -11.19 -7.36 13.95
N LYS A 6 -12.37 -7.07 13.39
CA LYS A 6 -12.85 -7.84 12.24
C LYS A 6 -11.95 -7.51 11.04
N LYS A 7 -11.19 -8.50 10.55
CA LYS A 7 -10.42 -8.39 9.30
C LYS A 7 -11.35 -7.92 8.18
N ARG A 8 -11.21 -6.67 7.75
CA ARG A 8 -11.98 -6.15 6.62
C ARG A 8 -11.66 -6.97 5.37
N THR A 9 -12.69 -7.50 4.74
CA THR A 9 -12.56 -8.22 3.47
C THR A 9 -12.37 -7.20 2.34
N ILE A 10 -11.81 -7.61 1.19
CA ILE A 10 -11.63 -6.72 0.02
C ILE A 10 -12.93 -5.97 -0.34
N LYS A 11 -14.09 -6.61 -0.16
CA LYS A 11 -15.42 -6.05 -0.46
C LYS A 11 -15.80 -4.85 0.40
N GLU A 12 -15.19 -4.69 1.57
CA GLU A 12 -15.50 -3.63 2.52
C GLU A 12 -14.53 -2.46 2.43
N VAL A 13 -13.40 -2.64 1.73
CA VAL A 13 -12.41 -1.60 1.50
C VAL A 13 -12.96 -0.63 0.45
N LYS A 14 -12.83 0.66 0.74
CA LYS A 14 -13.29 1.75 -0.14
C LYS A 14 -12.17 2.73 -0.36
N PHE A 15 -12.21 3.38 -1.51
CA PHE A 15 -11.39 4.54 -1.80
C PHE A 15 -11.54 5.61 -0.72
N LYS A 16 -10.43 6.30 -0.44
CA LYS A 16 -10.36 7.40 0.51
C LYS A 16 -9.75 8.60 -0.18
N GLU A 17 -10.54 9.66 -0.32
CA GLU A 17 -10.13 10.94 -0.92
C GLU A 17 -8.85 11.49 -0.29
N GLU A 18 -8.64 11.24 1.01
CA GLU A 18 -7.45 11.69 1.72
C GLU A 18 -6.12 11.09 1.21
N PHE A 19 -6.18 10.03 0.39
CA PHE A 19 -5.03 9.38 -0.25
C PHE A 19 -5.05 9.45 -1.78
N GLU A 20 -5.94 10.25 -2.37
CA GLU A 20 -6.03 10.44 -3.82
C GLU A 20 -4.68 10.85 -4.43
N GLU A 21 -3.93 11.70 -3.71
CA GLU A 21 -2.59 12.13 -4.11
C GLU A 21 -1.63 10.95 -4.30
N ILE A 22 -1.70 9.92 -3.43
CA ILE A 22 -0.88 8.72 -3.56
C ILE A 22 -1.21 7.99 -4.86
N GLY A 23 -2.51 7.81 -5.16
CA GLY A 23 -2.96 7.20 -6.40
C GLY A 23 -2.51 7.97 -7.63
N ALA A 24 -2.61 9.30 -7.61
CA ALA A 24 -2.13 10.16 -8.68
C ALA A 24 -0.62 10.01 -8.91
N LEU A 25 0.18 9.96 -7.85
CA LEU A 25 1.63 9.76 -7.94
C LEU A 25 2.01 8.38 -8.51
N PHE A 26 1.25 7.32 -8.21
CA PHE A 26 1.41 6.02 -8.87
C PHE A 26 1.08 6.11 -10.36
N ASN A 27 -0.04 6.74 -10.71
CA ASN A 27 -0.50 6.85 -12.10
C ASN A 27 0.46 7.66 -12.99
N GLN A 28 1.11 8.68 -12.41
CA GLN A 28 2.14 9.48 -13.07
C GLN A 28 3.50 8.77 -13.15
N GLY A 29 3.67 7.64 -12.44
CA GLY A 29 4.94 6.94 -12.33
C GLY A 29 5.98 7.65 -11.46
N SER A 30 5.54 8.58 -10.61
CA SER A 30 6.37 9.37 -9.70
C SER A 30 6.80 8.59 -8.45
N ILE A 31 6.05 7.54 -8.08
CA ILE A 31 6.47 6.60 -7.03
C ILE A 31 7.41 5.57 -7.65
N LYS A 32 8.69 5.63 -7.25
CA LYS A 32 9.72 4.64 -7.61
C LYS A 32 10.03 3.66 -6.48
N SER A 33 9.58 4.00 -5.26
CA SER A 33 9.71 3.14 -4.10
C SER A 33 8.50 3.25 -3.18
N LEU A 34 8.03 2.11 -2.65
CA LEU A 34 6.96 2.07 -1.67
C LEU A 34 7.32 2.75 -0.35
N SER A 35 8.61 2.88 -0.03
CA SER A 35 9.07 3.67 1.12
C SER A 35 8.55 5.11 1.10
N ARG A 36 8.27 5.68 -0.07
CA ARG A 36 7.73 7.02 -0.23
C ARG A 36 6.35 7.19 0.42
N LEU A 37 5.58 6.11 0.58
CA LEU A 37 4.28 6.16 1.24
C LEU A 37 4.40 6.54 2.74
N HIS A 38 5.61 6.46 3.33
CA HIS A 38 5.88 6.99 4.67
C HIS A 38 5.66 8.51 4.77
N GLU A 39 5.82 9.23 3.66
CA GLU A 39 5.75 10.69 3.64
C GLU A 39 4.30 11.19 3.70
N ILE A 40 3.32 10.33 3.39
CA ILE A 40 1.92 10.72 3.20
C ILE A 40 1.04 9.95 4.19
N LYS A 41 0.79 10.58 5.35
CA LYS A 41 -0.14 10.10 6.39
C LYS A 41 -0.02 8.59 6.70
N PRO A 42 1.17 8.08 7.02
CA PRO A 42 1.43 6.65 7.13
C PRO A 42 0.57 5.95 8.19
N THR A 43 0.26 6.64 9.29
CA THR A 43 -0.60 6.13 10.36
C THR A 43 -2.05 5.93 9.91
N ASN A 44 -2.57 6.81 9.06
CA ASN A 44 -3.94 6.66 8.55
C ASN A 44 -3.99 5.56 7.50
N LEU A 45 -2.99 5.51 6.62
CA LEU A 45 -2.92 4.52 5.57
C LEU A 45 -2.78 3.10 6.15
N SER A 46 -1.94 2.91 7.17
CA SER A 46 -1.80 1.60 7.84
C SER A 46 -3.13 1.14 8.46
N LYS A 47 -3.90 2.06 9.05
CA LYS A 47 -5.23 1.77 9.63
C LYS A 47 -6.23 1.35 8.56
N GLU A 48 -6.27 2.03 7.42
CA GLU A 48 -7.20 1.67 6.33
C GLU A 48 -6.86 0.32 5.69
N LEU A 49 -5.59 -0.06 5.70
CA LEU A 49 -5.14 -1.40 5.29
C LEU A 49 -5.35 -2.47 6.37
N ASN A 50 -5.87 -2.09 7.54
CA ASN A 50 -6.00 -2.95 8.72
C ASN A 50 -4.67 -3.64 9.08
N MET A 51 -3.59 -2.86 9.02
CA MET A 51 -2.22 -3.30 9.24
C MET A 51 -1.61 -2.55 10.42
N GLY A 52 -0.94 -3.29 11.32
CA GLY A 52 -0.18 -2.68 12.40
C GLY A 52 0.88 -1.71 11.85
N TYR A 53 1.05 -0.55 12.48
CA TYR A 53 1.92 0.51 11.97
C TYR A 53 3.33 0.03 11.65
N TYR A 54 4.00 -0.67 12.57
CA TYR A 54 5.34 -1.20 12.34
C TYR A 54 5.41 -2.27 11.23
N THR A 55 4.37 -3.12 11.13
CA THR A 55 4.25 -4.08 10.03
C THR A 55 4.12 -3.36 8.69
N PHE A 56 3.36 -2.27 8.66
CA PHE A 56 3.21 -1.43 7.48
C PHE A 56 4.56 -0.84 7.06
N LEU A 57 5.30 -0.22 7.98
CA LEU A 57 6.62 0.33 7.69
C LEU A 57 7.63 -0.74 7.21
N ASP A 58 7.63 -1.90 7.85
CA ASP A 58 8.48 -3.03 7.44
C ASP A 58 8.16 -3.48 6.00
N LYS A 59 6.88 -3.54 5.64
CA LYS A 59 6.44 -3.92 4.29
C LYS A 59 6.68 -2.85 3.23
N LEU A 60 6.64 -1.57 3.58
CA LEU A 60 7.03 -0.51 2.66
C LEU A 60 8.54 -0.53 2.37
N SER A 61 9.35 -0.94 3.36
CA SER A 61 10.81 -1.11 3.20
C SER A 61 11.18 -2.46 2.54
N ASN A 62 10.28 -3.45 2.65
CA ASN A 62 10.44 -4.81 2.12
C ASN A 62 9.19 -5.18 1.30
N PRO A 63 9.02 -4.59 0.10
CA PRO A 63 7.81 -4.74 -0.70
C PRO A 63 7.52 -6.20 -1.10
N GLU A 64 8.52 -7.08 -1.10
CA GLU A 64 8.36 -8.52 -1.31
C GLU A 64 7.51 -9.23 -0.24
N LYS A 65 7.32 -8.60 0.92
CA LYS A 65 6.49 -9.12 2.02
C LYS A 65 5.01 -8.77 1.87
N LEU A 66 4.63 -7.94 0.88
CA LEU A 66 3.24 -7.64 0.61
C LEU A 66 2.56 -8.82 -0.08
N SER A 67 1.43 -9.23 0.46
CA SER A 67 0.54 -10.19 -0.20
C SER A 67 -0.23 -9.50 -1.33
N ILE A 68 -0.67 -10.28 -2.32
CA ILE A 68 -1.53 -9.76 -3.40
C ILE A 68 -2.82 -9.12 -2.85
N GLU A 69 -3.40 -9.69 -1.79
CA GLU A 69 -4.58 -9.10 -1.12
C GLU A 69 -4.28 -7.69 -0.59
N GLU A 70 -3.15 -7.48 0.07
CA GLU A 70 -2.77 -6.16 0.59
C GLU A 70 -2.51 -5.16 -0.53
N ILE A 71 -1.93 -5.59 -1.65
CA ILE A 71 -1.72 -4.75 -2.83
C ILE A 71 -3.05 -4.30 -3.43
N ILE A 72 -4.01 -5.22 -3.56
CA ILE A 72 -5.37 -4.90 -4.04
C ILE A 72 -6.07 -3.94 -3.08
N LYS A 73 -5.95 -4.16 -1.76
CA LYS A 73 -6.52 -3.23 -0.77
C LYS A 73 -5.92 -1.84 -0.89
N LEU A 74 -4.59 -1.75 -1.01
CA LEU A 74 -3.89 -0.47 -1.21
C LEU A 74 -4.37 0.22 -2.48
N SER A 75 -4.52 -0.52 -3.59
CA SER A 75 -4.99 0.06 -4.85
C SER A 75 -6.39 0.65 -4.73
N ILE A 76 -7.29 -0.02 -4.01
CA ILE A 76 -8.64 0.49 -3.73
C ILE A 76 -8.56 1.75 -2.86
N VAL A 77 -7.81 1.70 -1.75
CA VAL A 77 -7.71 2.81 -0.78
C VAL A 77 -7.18 4.07 -1.43
N VAL A 78 -6.14 3.98 -2.26
CA VAL A 78 -5.47 5.13 -2.87
C VAL A 78 -6.04 5.52 -4.24
N GLY A 79 -6.93 4.71 -4.82
CA GLY A 79 -7.56 5.01 -6.11
C GLY A 79 -6.63 4.82 -7.31
N THR A 80 -5.91 3.70 -7.38
CA THR A 80 -5.08 3.33 -8.55
C THR A 80 -5.29 1.87 -8.96
N ASP A 81 -4.77 1.49 -10.12
CA ASP A 81 -4.75 0.10 -10.56
C ASP A 81 -3.67 -0.67 -9.79
N TYR A 82 -4.01 -1.83 -9.22
CA TYR A 82 -3.08 -2.67 -8.47
C TYR A 82 -1.83 -3.05 -9.29
N ARG A 83 -1.95 -3.11 -10.63
CA ARG A 83 -0.82 -3.38 -11.54
C ARG A 83 0.24 -2.30 -11.48
N ARG A 84 -0.13 -1.03 -11.27
CA ARG A 84 0.83 0.07 -11.12
C ARG A 84 1.66 -0.08 -9.85
N ILE A 85 1.00 -0.48 -8.76
CA ILE A 85 1.68 -0.76 -7.49
C ILE A 85 2.62 -1.96 -7.67
N LEU A 86 2.14 -3.02 -8.31
CA LEU A 86 2.93 -4.22 -8.57
C LEU A 86 4.15 -3.94 -9.46
N GLU A 87 4.02 -3.09 -10.48
CA GLU A 87 5.14 -2.64 -11.32
C GLU A 87 6.25 -2.01 -10.47
N VAL A 88 5.90 -1.10 -9.56
CA VAL A 88 6.86 -0.47 -8.64
C VAL A 88 7.51 -1.51 -7.73
N ILE A 89 6.73 -2.39 -7.11
CA ILE A 89 7.23 -3.48 -6.26
C ILE A 89 8.24 -4.36 -7.02
N CYS A 90 7.91 -4.77 -8.24
CA CYS A 90 8.79 -5.61 -9.05
C CYS A 90 10.10 -4.89 -9.39
N VAL A 91 10.06 -3.59 -9.72
CA VAL A 91 11.27 -2.80 -9.99
C VAL A 91 12.14 -2.72 -8.75
N GLU A 92 11.56 -2.46 -7.58
CA GLU A 92 12.29 -2.41 -6.32
C GLU A 92 12.93 -3.74 -5.95
N ILE A 93 12.18 -4.85 -6.06
CA ILE A 93 12.69 -6.19 -5.78
C ILE A 93 13.86 -6.52 -6.72
N LYS A 94 13.71 -6.27 -8.03
CA LYS A 94 14.80 -6.49 -8.99
C LYS A 94 16.04 -5.68 -8.63
N SER A 95 15.86 -4.41 -8.30
CA SER A 95 16.97 -3.55 -7.86
C SER A 95 17.62 -4.02 -6.56
N LYS A 96 16.84 -4.53 -5.60
CA LYS A 96 17.30 -4.99 -4.28
C LYS A 96 18.11 -6.29 -4.37
N PHE A 97 17.70 -7.20 -5.27
CA PHE A 97 18.31 -8.52 -5.40
C PHE A 97 19.22 -8.68 -6.63
N GLY A 98 19.35 -7.65 -7.47
CA GLY A 98 20.20 -7.69 -8.68
C GLY A 98 19.66 -8.61 -9.78
N LEU A 99 18.34 -8.65 -9.97
CA LEU A 99 17.63 -9.49 -10.96
C LEU A 99 17.31 -8.74 -12.26
#